data_AF-A0A2N6T037-F1
#
_entry.id   AF-A0A2N6T037-F1
#
_cell.length_a   1.000
_cell.length_b   1.000
_cell.length_c   1.000
_cell.angle_alpha   90.00
_cell.angle_beta   90.00
_cell.angle_gamma   90.00
#
_symmetry.space_group_name_H-M   'P 1'
#
loop_
_entity.id
_entity.type
_entity.pdbx_description
1 polymer ?
#
loop_
_entity_poly.entity_id
_entity_poly.type
_entity_poly.pdbx_seq_one_letter_code
_entity_poly.pdbx_strand_id
1 'polypeptide(L)'
;MAGRLRGRLRGPQPGFYTDDYRAWIRVLRAGGAACIGGELPPHVMSWDLMRAAMLARGGATVGYIDHEEAWDMLAHNLELARCHYANRGQYARGYVVGHLYWSSQTDVSSAIDDTARRATSMARCLDTALSPWRRVALHPGEPFHGVDAWTSFEPTRR
;
A
#
# COMPACT_ATOMS: atom_id res chain seq x y z
N MET A 1 22.29 14.91 -39.13
CA MET A 1 22.69 13.68 -38.43
C MET A 1 21.94 13.58 -37.11
N ALA A 2 20.86 12.77 -37.05
CA ALA A 2 20.09 12.55 -35.83
C ALA A 2 20.26 11.09 -35.38
N GLY A 3 21.11 10.87 -34.39
CA GLY A 3 21.32 9.56 -33.76
C GLY A 3 20.13 9.23 -32.87
N ARG A 4 19.34 8.23 -33.27
CA ARG A 4 18.18 7.74 -32.51
C ARG A 4 18.67 6.81 -31.40
N LEU A 5 18.73 7.29 -30.16
CA LEU A 5 18.97 6.46 -28.97
C LEU A 5 17.79 5.51 -28.75
N ARG A 6 17.87 4.28 -29.27
CA ARG A 6 17.01 3.17 -28.84
C ARG A 6 17.53 2.66 -27.49
N GLY A 7 16.99 3.19 -26.40
CA GLY A 7 17.14 2.57 -25.09
C GLY A 7 16.51 1.17 -25.11
N ARG A 8 17.36 0.14 -25.08
CA ARG A 8 16.92 -1.25 -24.96
C ARG A 8 16.47 -1.45 -23.53
N LEU A 9 15.16 -1.44 -23.29
CA LEU A 9 14.58 -1.92 -22.02
C LEU A 9 14.92 -3.42 -21.92
N ARG A 10 16.06 -3.74 -21.29
CA ARG A 10 16.36 -5.11 -20.89
C ARG A 10 15.37 -5.46 -19.78
N GLY A 11 14.55 -6.49 -20.02
CA GLY A 11 13.72 -7.06 -18.96
C GLY A 11 14.58 -7.48 -17.76
N PRO A 12 13.99 -7.60 -16.56
CA PRO A 12 14.72 -7.94 -15.36
C PRO A 12 15.52 -9.24 -15.55
N GLN A 13 16.76 -9.25 -15.05
CA GLN A 13 17.63 -10.42 -15.07
C GLN A 13 16.94 -11.61 -14.36
N PRO A 14 17.24 -12.87 -14.72
CA PRO A 14 16.59 -14.07 -14.15
C PRO A 14 16.70 -14.28 -12.63
N GLY A 15 17.34 -13.37 -11.87
CA GLY A 15 17.43 -13.38 -10.41
C GLY A 15 16.71 -12.21 -9.71
N PHE A 16 16.19 -11.24 -10.46
CA PHE A 16 15.66 -9.98 -9.91
C PHE A 16 14.61 -10.20 -8.82
N TYR A 17 13.62 -11.06 -9.09
CA TYR A 17 12.58 -11.38 -8.11
C TYR A 17 13.12 -12.20 -6.92
N THR A 18 14.12 -13.05 -7.15
CA THR A 18 14.71 -13.88 -6.11
C THR A 18 15.44 -13.05 -5.06
N ASP A 19 16.14 -11.99 -5.48
CA ASP A 19 16.88 -11.11 -4.58
C ASP A 19 15.94 -10.28 -3.70
N ASP A 20 14.83 -9.79 -4.27
CA ASP A 20 13.80 -9.07 -3.51
C ASP A 20 13.18 -9.95 -2.41
N TYR A 21 12.81 -11.20 -2.74
CA TYR A 21 12.27 -12.12 -1.74
C TYR A 21 13.29 -12.48 -0.67
N ARG A 22 14.57 -12.62 -1.02
CA ARG A 22 15.64 -12.86 -0.03
C ARG A 22 15.80 -11.67 0.92
N ALA A 23 15.77 -10.46 0.38
CA ALA A 23 15.83 -9.23 1.17
C ALA A 23 14.64 -9.12 2.12
N TRP A 24 13.43 -9.40 1.64
CA TRP A 24 12.22 -9.40 2.45
C TRP A 24 12.26 -10.46 3.57
N ILE A 25 12.63 -11.71 3.25
CA ILE A 25 12.79 -12.78 4.25
C ILE A 25 13.82 -12.40 5.32
N ARG A 26 14.93 -11.75 4.92
CA ARG A 26 15.95 -11.28 5.87
C ARG A 26 15.37 -10.28 6.86
N VAL A 27 14.62 -9.29 6.38
CA VAL A 27 13.98 -8.28 7.24
C VAL A 27 12.92 -8.90 8.15
N LEU A 28 12.09 -9.81 7.63
CA LEU A 28 11.09 -10.52 8.43
C LEU A 28 11.75 -11.28 9.60
N ARG A 29 12.84 -12.01 9.33
CA ARG A 29 13.61 -12.75 10.35
C ARG A 29 14.33 -11.84 11.34
N ALA A 30 14.70 -10.63 10.94
CA ALA A 30 15.36 -9.64 11.78
C ALA A 30 14.39 -8.86 12.69
N GLY A 31 13.09 -9.20 12.71
CA GLY A 31 12.09 -8.58 13.58
C GLY A 31 11.03 -7.76 12.83
N GLY A 32 11.16 -7.58 11.51
CA GLY A 32 10.16 -6.86 10.70
C GLY A 32 8.78 -7.52 10.72
N ALA A 33 8.69 -8.83 11.00
CA ALA A 33 7.42 -9.54 11.16
C ALA A 33 6.54 -8.93 12.27
N ALA A 34 7.14 -8.38 13.33
CA ALA A 34 6.40 -7.73 14.42
C ALA A 34 5.71 -6.43 13.97
N CYS A 35 6.24 -5.75 12.94
CA CYS A 35 5.66 -4.51 12.43
C CYS A 35 4.39 -4.73 11.60
N ILE A 36 4.23 -5.92 11.02
CA ILE A 36 3.12 -6.23 10.10
C ILE A 36 2.02 -7.07 10.75
N GLY A 37 2.36 -7.86 11.78
CA GLY A 37 1.44 -8.67 12.58
C GLY A 37 0.69 -9.76 11.81
N GLY A 38 0.24 -10.82 12.49
CA GLY A 38 -0.67 -11.86 11.97
C GLY A 38 -0.24 -12.57 10.67
N GLU A 39 -1.18 -13.25 10.01
CA GLU A 39 -0.98 -13.95 8.74
C GLU A 39 -0.90 -13.00 7.53
N LEU A 40 0.11 -13.14 6.67
CA LEU A 40 0.29 -12.24 5.52
C LEU A 40 -0.99 -12.14 4.66
N PRO A 41 -1.39 -10.92 4.24
CA PRO A 41 -2.51 -10.77 3.31
C PRO A 41 -2.14 -11.40 1.95
N PRO A 42 -3.15 -11.84 1.18
CA PRO A 42 -2.97 -12.50 -0.13
C PRO A 42 -2.36 -11.57 -1.18
N HIS A 43 -2.48 -10.26 -0.96
CA HIS A 43 -2.00 -9.20 -1.84
C HIS A 43 -1.73 -7.94 -1.01
N VAL A 44 -0.96 -7.03 -1.59
CA VAL A 44 -0.61 -5.75 -0.98
C VAL A 44 -1.09 -4.54 -1.81
N MET A 45 -2.17 -4.70 -2.58
CA MET A 45 -2.70 -3.66 -3.48
C MET A 45 -2.82 -2.27 -2.82
N SER A 46 -3.12 -2.18 -1.52
CA SER A 46 -3.28 -0.90 -0.83
C SER A 46 -1.98 -0.11 -0.74
N TRP A 47 -0.81 -0.75 -0.87
CA TRP A 47 0.46 -0.06 -1.09
C TRP A 47 0.43 0.79 -2.35
N ASP A 48 0.02 0.20 -3.47
CA ASP A 48 -0.06 0.89 -4.76
C ASP A 48 -1.19 1.92 -4.78
N LEU A 49 -2.37 1.56 -4.27
CA LEU A 49 -3.52 2.46 -4.19
C LEU A 49 -3.20 3.69 -3.31
N MET A 50 -2.50 3.54 -2.17
CA MET A 50 -2.10 4.69 -1.35
C MET A 50 -1.13 5.61 -2.10
N ARG A 51 -0.14 5.04 -2.81
CA ARG A 51 0.81 5.83 -3.61
C ARG A 51 0.13 6.51 -4.80
N ALA A 52 -0.80 5.85 -5.46
CA ALA A 52 -1.62 6.45 -6.53
C ALA A 52 -2.41 7.66 -6.01
N ALA A 53 -3.04 7.54 -4.82
CA ALA A 53 -3.73 8.65 -4.20
C ALA A 53 -2.79 9.83 -3.86
N MET A 54 -1.60 9.52 -3.31
CA MET A 54 -0.58 10.52 -3.03
C MET A 54 -0.12 11.24 -4.31
N LEU A 55 0.14 10.50 -5.39
CA LEU A 55 0.59 11.06 -6.67
C LEU A 55 -0.50 11.90 -7.34
N ALA A 56 -1.76 11.46 -7.32
CA ALA A 56 -2.87 12.26 -7.86
C ALA A 56 -3.01 13.59 -7.11
N ARG A 57 -3.03 13.56 -5.78
CA ARG A 57 -3.11 14.78 -4.95
C ARG A 57 -1.89 15.68 -5.12
N GLY A 58 -0.69 15.09 -5.15
CA GLY A 58 0.56 15.82 -5.36
C GLY A 58 0.62 16.47 -6.74
N GLY A 59 0.27 15.72 -7.79
CA GLY A 59 0.23 16.18 -9.18
C GLY A 59 -0.72 17.37 -9.36
N ALA A 60 -1.92 17.32 -8.78
CA ALA A 60 -2.84 18.46 -8.79
C ALA A 60 -2.27 19.67 -8.05
N THR A 61 -1.62 19.45 -6.90
CA THR A 61 -1.04 20.52 -6.09
C THR A 61 0.07 21.28 -6.83
N VAL A 62 0.86 20.59 -7.67
CA VAL A 62 1.93 21.20 -8.46
C VAL A 62 1.52 21.55 -9.90
N GLY A 63 0.24 21.33 -10.26
CA GLY A 63 -0.32 21.70 -11.56
C GLY A 63 0.06 20.78 -12.73
N TYR A 64 0.44 19.52 -12.47
CA TYR A 64 0.65 18.52 -13.54
C TYR A 64 -0.63 17.91 -14.08
N ILE A 65 -1.63 17.80 -13.22
CA ILE A 65 -3.01 17.47 -13.57
C ILE A 65 -3.90 18.52 -12.92
N ASP A 66 -5.14 18.67 -13.38
CA ASP A 66 -6.09 19.53 -12.69
C ASP A 66 -6.72 18.83 -11.48
N HIS A 67 -7.51 19.58 -10.71
CA HIS A 67 -8.16 19.06 -9.51
C HIS A 67 -9.29 18.07 -9.83
N GLU A 68 -9.98 18.23 -10.95
CA GLU A 68 -11.09 17.35 -11.35
C GLU A 68 -10.54 15.98 -11.76
N GLU A 69 -9.50 15.96 -12.59
CA GLU A 69 -8.78 14.75 -12.97
C GLU A 69 -8.25 14.00 -11.75
N ALA A 70 -7.68 14.72 -10.77
CA ALA A 70 -7.24 14.09 -9.53
C ALA A 70 -8.39 13.48 -8.72
N TRP A 71 -9.57 14.12 -8.69
CA TRP A 71 -10.75 13.58 -8.03
C TRP A 71 -11.28 12.33 -8.72
N ASP A 72 -11.32 12.31 -10.05
CA ASP A 72 -11.72 11.13 -10.82
C ASP A 72 -10.78 9.94 -10.57
N MET A 73 -9.47 10.19 -10.55
CA MET A 73 -8.48 9.18 -10.19
C MET A 73 -8.69 8.64 -8.77
N LEU A 74 -8.95 9.52 -7.79
CA LEU A 74 -9.20 9.11 -6.40
C LEU A 74 -10.51 8.32 -6.26
N ALA A 75 -11.56 8.68 -7.00
CA ALA A 75 -12.82 7.95 -7.03
C ALA A 75 -12.63 6.54 -7.59
N HIS A 76 -11.92 6.41 -8.72
CA HIS A 76 -11.57 5.10 -9.28
C HIS A 76 -10.73 4.26 -8.30
N ASN A 77 -9.75 4.88 -7.65
CA ASN A 77 -8.88 4.24 -6.67
C ASN A 77 -9.67 3.73 -5.44
N LEU A 78 -10.69 4.47 -4.99
CA LEU A 78 -11.60 4.03 -3.93
C LEU A 78 -12.42 2.80 -4.34
N GLU A 79 -12.90 2.75 -5.58
CA GLU A 79 -13.63 1.57 -6.09
C GLU A 79 -12.73 0.32 -6.14
N LEU A 80 -11.47 0.47 -6.56
CA LEU A 80 -10.49 -0.62 -6.48
C LEU A 80 -10.23 -1.04 -5.03
N ALA A 81 -10.08 -0.09 -4.11
CA ALA A 81 -9.91 -0.39 -2.69
C ALA A 81 -11.08 -1.19 -2.13
N ARG A 82 -12.32 -0.85 -2.52
CA ARG A 82 -13.53 -1.58 -2.13
C ARG A 82 -13.58 -3.00 -2.71
N CYS A 83 -13.04 -3.22 -3.90
CA CYS A 83 -12.97 -4.56 -4.50
C CYS A 83 -11.99 -5.49 -3.77
N HIS A 84 -10.97 -4.94 -3.11
CA HIS A 84 -9.87 -5.71 -2.51
C HIS A 84 -9.91 -5.79 -0.98
N TYR A 85 -10.65 -4.91 -0.31
CA TYR A 85 -10.63 -4.80 1.14
C TYR A 85 -12.05 -4.62 1.70
N ALA A 86 -12.39 -5.40 2.73
CA ALA A 86 -13.67 -5.28 3.42
C ALA A 86 -13.74 -4.04 4.33
N ASN A 87 -12.60 -3.57 4.82
CA ASN A 87 -12.55 -2.49 5.79
C ASN A 87 -11.21 -1.73 5.80
N ARG A 88 -11.19 -0.61 6.53
CA ARG A 88 -10.01 0.26 6.63
C ARG A 88 -8.84 -0.43 7.33
N GLY A 89 -9.09 -1.32 8.29
CA GLY A 89 -8.06 -2.09 8.99
C GLY A 89 -7.29 -3.02 8.05
N GLN A 90 -8.01 -3.78 7.22
CA GLN A 90 -7.41 -4.62 6.17
C GLN A 90 -6.64 -3.79 5.14
N TYR A 91 -7.22 -2.67 4.69
CA TYR A 91 -6.55 -1.75 3.77
C TYR A 91 -5.23 -1.24 4.37
N ALA A 92 -5.26 -0.79 5.62
CA ALA A 92 -4.08 -0.30 6.34
C ALA A 92 -3.02 -1.38 6.50
N ARG A 93 -3.43 -2.60 6.83
CA ARG A 93 -2.53 -3.75 6.97
C ARG A 93 -1.83 -4.10 5.65
N GLY A 94 -2.56 -4.18 4.54
CA GLY A 94 -1.97 -4.39 3.23
C GLY A 94 -0.94 -3.32 2.86
N TYR A 95 -1.16 -2.08 3.30
CA TYR A 95 -0.24 -0.97 3.04
C TYR A 95 1.06 -1.14 3.82
N VAL A 96 0.99 -1.50 5.10
CA VAL A 96 2.17 -1.73 5.95
C VAL A 96 2.98 -2.94 5.45
N VAL A 97 2.31 -4.04 5.07
CA VAL A 97 2.97 -5.23 4.51
C VAL A 97 3.67 -4.89 3.20
N GLY A 98 2.99 -4.20 2.28
CA GLY A 98 3.58 -3.78 1.01
C GLY A 98 4.75 -2.81 1.22
N HIS A 99 4.61 -1.85 2.14
CA HIS A 99 5.70 -0.95 2.51
C HIS A 99 6.94 -1.73 2.96
N LEU A 100 6.79 -2.70 3.87
CA LEU A 100 7.91 -3.51 4.35
C LEU A 100 8.62 -4.26 3.21
N TYR A 101 7.87 -4.82 2.27
CA TYR A 101 8.46 -5.49 1.10
C TYR A 101 9.35 -4.53 0.31
N TRP A 102 8.86 -3.35 -0.05
CA TRP A 102 9.64 -2.39 -0.83
C TRP A 102 10.80 -1.78 -0.03
N SER A 103 10.60 -1.50 1.26
CA SER A 103 11.67 -1.02 2.13
C SER A 103 12.75 -2.07 2.37
N SER A 104 12.44 -3.36 2.27
CA SER A 104 13.40 -4.44 2.50
C SER A 104 14.55 -4.48 1.51
N GLN A 105 14.39 -3.81 0.36
CA GLN A 105 15.44 -3.62 -0.64
C GLN A 105 16.49 -2.58 -0.20
N THR A 106 16.30 -1.94 0.96
CA THR A 106 17.25 -1.00 1.58
C THR A 106 17.94 -1.64 2.80
N ASP A 107 18.59 -0.84 3.65
CA ASP A 107 19.16 -1.33 4.90
C ASP A 107 18.09 -1.95 5.83
N VAL A 108 18.44 -3.05 6.50
CA VAL A 108 17.50 -3.84 7.31
C VAL A 108 16.95 -3.05 8.49
N SER A 109 17.79 -2.32 9.22
CA SER A 109 17.35 -1.55 10.38
C SER A 109 16.42 -0.43 9.94
N SER A 110 16.81 0.28 8.87
CA SER A 110 16.03 1.36 8.29
C SER A 110 14.66 0.88 7.80
N ALA A 111 14.60 -0.29 7.18
CA ALA A 111 13.35 -0.89 6.71
C ALA A 111 12.38 -1.21 7.87
N ILE A 112 12.90 -1.75 8.97
CA ILE A 112 12.12 -2.07 10.18
C ILE A 112 11.61 -0.79 10.82
N ASP A 113 12.50 0.17 11.08
CA ASP A 113 12.16 1.43 11.76
C ASP A 113 11.12 2.23 10.98
N ASP A 114 11.28 2.32 9.65
CA ASP A 114 10.32 3.04 8.83
C ASP A 114 8.97 2.32 8.78
N THR A 115 8.97 0.99 8.64
CA THR A 115 7.72 0.22 8.67
C THR A 115 7.02 0.34 10.02
N ALA A 116 7.74 0.34 11.14
CA ALA A 116 7.16 0.56 12.46
C ALA A 116 6.49 1.93 12.60
N ARG A 117 7.11 2.99 12.04
CA ARG A 117 6.49 4.32 11.97
C ARG A 117 5.24 4.33 11.11
N ARG A 118 5.23 3.63 9.98
CA ARG A 118 4.05 3.48 9.12
C ARG A 118 2.93 2.72 9.81
N ALA A 119 3.23 1.61 10.47
CA ALA A 119 2.28 0.84 11.26
C ALA A 119 1.64 1.70 12.36
N THR A 120 2.46 2.46 13.09
CA THR A 120 1.99 3.40 14.12
C THR A 120 1.09 4.49 13.53
N SER A 121 1.45 5.04 12.37
CA SER A 121 0.64 6.06 11.69
C SER A 121 -0.72 5.50 11.25
N MET A 122 -0.74 4.28 10.71
CA MET A 122 -1.97 3.60 10.32
C MET A 122 -2.86 3.28 11.53
N ALA A 123 -2.28 2.78 12.62
CA ALA A 123 -3.02 2.57 13.87
C ALA A 123 -3.64 3.88 14.37
N ARG A 124 -2.88 4.99 14.37
CA ARG A 124 -3.41 6.31 14.72
C ARG A 124 -4.55 6.76 13.81
N CYS A 125 -4.49 6.50 12.51
CA CYS A 125 -5.58 6.80 11.60
C CYS A 125 -6.86 6.03 11.96
N LEU A 126 -6.74 4.77 12.40
CA LEU A 126 -7.88 3.93 12.76
C LEU A 126 -8.42 4.26 14.17
N ASP A 127 -7.54 4.64 15.09
CA ASP A 127 -7.88 4.82 16.51
C ASP A 127 -8.22 6.27 16.88
N THR A 128 -7.76 7.28 16.14
CA THR A 128 -8.03 8.67 16.51
C THR A 128 -9.49 9.04 16.24
N ALA A 129 -10.23 9.47 17.27
CA ALA A 129 -11.67 9.79 17.20
C ALA A 129 -12.05 10.73 16.04
N LEU A 130 -11.22 11.74 15.77
CA LEU A 130 -11.46 12.73 14.72
C LEU A 130 -10.93 12.32 13.34
N SER A 131 -10.22 11.20 13.23
CA SER A 131 -9.67 10.74 11.96
C SER A 131 -10.77 10.39 10.97
N PRO A 132 -10.69 10.84 9.71
CA PRO A 132 -11.59 10.40 8.66
C PRO A 132 -11.59 8.88 8.48
N TRP A 133 -10.45 8.22 8.70
CA TRP A 133 -10.35 6.77 8.59
C TRP A 133 -11.16 6.06 9.68
N ARG A 134 -11.29 6.66 10.86
CA ARG A 134 -12.14 6.13 11.92
C ARG A 134 -13.62 6.43 11.68
N ARG A 135 -13.92 7.63 11.17
CA ARG A 135 -15.30 8.16 11.02
C ARG A 135 -16.00 7.74 9.73
N VAL A 136 -15.24 7.41 8.68
CA VAL A 136 -15.76 7.10 7.35
C VAL A 136 -15.35 5.68 6.96
N ALA A 137 -16.36 4.81 6.90
CA ALA A 137 -16.21 3.44 6.46
C ALA A 137 -15.63 3.36 5.04
N LEU A 138 -14.95 2.24 4.74
CA LEU A 138 -14.45 2.00 3.38
C LEU A 138 -15.62 1.75 2.42
N HIS A 139 -16.59 0.96 2.85
CA HIS A 139 -17.86 0.71 2.18
C HIS A 139 -18.96 1.59 2.77
N PRO A 140 -20.07 1.86 2.05
CA PRO A 140 -21.23 2.52 2.65
C PRO A 140 -21.72 1.77 3.90
N GLY A 141 -21.93 2.50 5.00
CA GLY A 141 -22.39 1.92 6.27
C GLY A 141 -21.56 2.35 7.47
N GLU A 142 -21.70 1.61 8.57
CA GLU A 142 -20.99 1.89 9.82
C GLU A 142 -19.48 1.60 9.68
N PRO A 143 -18.60 2.49 10.19
CA PRO A 143 -17.15 2.24 10.19
C PRO A 143 -16.78 1.01 11.01
N PHE A 144 -16.28 -0.02 10.32
CA PHE A 144 -15.65 -1.19 10.92
C PHE A 144 -14.15 -1.18 10.64
N HIS A 145 -13.34 -1.56 11.63
CA HIS A 145 -11.87 -1.52 11.56
C HIS A 145 -11.18 -2.84 11.92
N GLY A 146 -11.93 -3.91 12.20
CA GLY A 146 -11.37 -5.19 12.62
C GLY A 146 -10.59 -5.90 11.52
N VAL A 147 -9.44 -6.48 11.87
CA VAL A 147 -8.52 -7.15 10.91
C VAL A 147 -8.86 -8.62 10.67
N ASP A 148 -9.60 -9.27 11.57
CA ASP A 148 -9.83 -10.73 11.58
C ASP A 148 -10.86 -11.21 10.56
N ALA A 149 -11.68 -10.31 10.00
CA ALA A 149 -12.74 -10.68 9.05
C ALA A 149 -12.22 -11.01 7.63
N TRP A 150 -10.90 -11.14 7.42
CA TRP A 150 -10.32 -11.39 6.09
C TRP A 150 -10.81 -12.71 5.48
N THR A 151 -11.10 -13.71 6.32
CA THR A 151 -11.57 -15.04 5.91
C THR A 151 -12.95 -15.05 5.24
N SER A 152 -13.74 -13.98 5.40
CA SER A 152 -15.10 -13.89 4.83
C SER A 152 -15.21 -12.95 3.63
N PHE A 153 -14.12 -12.27 3.24
CA PHE A 153 -14.14 -11.33 2.12
C PHE A 153 -13.74 -12.03 0.83
N GLU A 154 -14.70 -12.26 -0.06
CA GLU A 154 -14.41 -12.60 -1.45
C GLU A 154 -14.32 -11.31 -2.29
N PRO A 155 -13.16 -11.02 -2.91
CA PRO A 155 -13.05 -9.90 -3.82
C PRO A 155 -14.09 -10.02 -4.92
N THR A 156 -14.85 -8.96 -5.19
CA THR A 156 -15.68 -8.90 -6.41
C THR A 156 -14.75 -8.95 -7.62
N ARG A 157 -14.64 -10.13 -8.25
CA ARG A 157 -14.00 -10.27 -9.57
C ARG A 157 -14.85 -9.47 -10.56
N ARG A 158 -14.29 -8.38 -11.07
CA ARG A 158 -14.76 -7.76 -12.31
C ARG A 158 -13.82 -8.14 -13.43
#